data_AF-A0A2E5A0U5-F1
#
_entry.id   AF-A0A2E5A0U5-F1
#
_cell.length_a   1.000
_cell.length_b   1.000
_cell.length_c   1.000
_cell.angle_alpha   90.00
_cell.angle_beta   90.00
_cell.angle_gamma   90.00
#
_symmetry.space_group_name_H-M   'P 1'
#
loop_
_entity.id
_entity.type
_entity.pdbx_description
1 polymer ?
#
loop_
_entity_poly.entity_id
_entity_poly.type
_entity_poly.pdbx_seq_one_letter_code
_entity_poly.pdbx_strand_id
1 'polypeptide(L)'
;MKVLSSPAVLAAVAFIISVSTIVGFAFWKWDALFPPKKVEAPRFPSLVFDPDASSYSPAETHAMDQLSKELEAARDSILEKESELNERERILDSAARDLVKGNADLERRQKELETKITGYMAGFEQVSASEEKNLKKLAQTIVELSPKGAVTLIKQYNKGNKIDQIVKMLEYLKPGEIAPIFDEMMKEDDDASTKLVEDITERLRLLFRDPTAGNN
;
A
#
# COMPACT_ATOMS: atom_id res chain seq x y z
N MET A 1 -22.80 -15.73 30.33
CA MET A 1 -22.74 -14.43 31.05
C MET A 1 -21.32 -13.99 31.47
N LYS A 2 -20.22 -14.48 30.85
CA LYS A 2 -18.84 -14.08 31.22
C LYS A 2 -18.28 -12.86 30.45
N VAL A 3 -18.96 -12.42 29.39
CA VAL A 3 -18.45 -11.36 28.49
C VAL A 3 -18.73 -9.94 29.03
N LEU A 4 -19.76 -9.77 29.88
CA LEU A 4 -20.06 -8.48 30.53
C LEU A 4 -19.21 -8.19 31.78
N SER A 5 -18.37 -9.13 32.23
CA SER A 5 -17.52 -8.96 33.42
C SER A 5 -16.11 -8.44 33.10
N SER A 6 -15.80 -8.22 31.81
CA SER A 6 -14.54 -7.59 31.40
C SER A 6 -14.58 -6.09 31.69
N PRO A 7 -13.60 -5.54 32.45
CA PRO A 7 -13.54 -4.11 32.76
C PRO A 7 -13.56 -3.21 31.51
N ALA A 8 -12.95 -3.67 30.41
CA ALA A 8 -12.92 -2.94 29.15
C ALA A 8 -14.29 -2.89 28.46
N VAL A 9 -15.06 -3.98 28.53
CA VAL A 9 -16.42 -4.03 27.96
C VAL A 9 -17.37 -3.17 28.78
N LEU A 10 -17.22 -3.16 30.11
CA LEU A 10 -18.02 -2.31 30.99
C LEU A 10 -17.74 -0.81 30.75
N ALA A 11 -16.47 -0.44 30.57
CA ALA A 11 -16.07 0.93 30.24
C ALA A 11 -16.63 1.37 28.88
N ALA A 12 -16.61 0.50 27.87
CA ALA A 12 -17.17 0.79 26.55
C ALA A 12 -18.70 1.02 26.61
N VAL A 13 -19.43 0.18 27.36
CA VAL A 13 -20.89 0.33 27.51
C VAL A 13 -21.23 1.62 28.27
N ALA A 14 -20.51 1.94 29.34
CA ALA A 14 -20.71 3.18 30.09
C ALA A 14 -20.46 4.42 29.23
N PHE A 15 -19.43 4.38 28.37
CA PHE A 15 -19.13 5.48 27.45
C PHE A 15 -20.25 5.69 26.42
N ILE A 16 -20.76 4.61 25.83
CA ILE A 16 -21.86 4.66 24.86
C ILE A 16 -23.11 5.27 25.52
N ILE A 17 -23.47 4.83 26.72
CA ILE A 17 -24.63 5.36 27.44
C ILE A 17 -24.46 6.86 27.73
N SER A 18 -23.26 7.29 28.17
CA SER A 18 -22.97 8.70 28.43
C SER A 18 -23.14 9.56 27.18
N VAL A 19 -22.53 9.15 26.06
CA VAL A 19 -22.60 9.90 24.80
C VAL A 19 -24.02 9.93 24.26
N SER A 20 -24.73 8.81 24.28
CA SER A 20 -26.13 8.73 23.83
C SER A 20 -27.07 9.63 24.64
N THR A 21 -26.82 9.77 25.95
CA THR A 21 -27.65 10.62 26.80
C THR A 21 -27.48 12.11 26.46
N ILE A 22 -26.25 12.55 26.18
CA ILE A 22 -25.95 13.94 25.82
C ILE A 22 -26.55 14.27 24.44
N VAL A 23 -26.37 13.40 23.46
CA VAL A 23 -26.91 13.60 22.11
C VAL A 23 -28.43 13.59 22.12
N GLY A 24 -29.06 12.66 22.85
CA GLY A 24 -30.51 12.63 23.00
C GLY A 24 -31.07 13.89 23.65
N PHE A 25 -30.40 14.43 24.67
CA PHE A 25 -30.81 15.68 25.31
C PHE A 25 -30.66 16.89 24.37
N ALA A 26 -29.57 16.98 23.62
CA ALA A 26 -29.35 18.03 22.64
C ALA A 26 -30.43 18.02 21.54
N PHE A 27 -30.84 16.83 21.09
CA PHE A 27 -31.92 16.69 20.11
C PHE A 27 -33.27 17.11 20.68
N TRP A 28 -33.58 16.74 21.93
CA TRP A 28 -34.84 17.12 22.57
C TRP A 28 -34.95 18.63 22.87
N LYS A 29 -33.82 19.32 23.05
CA LYS A 29 -33.75 20.76 23.34
C LYS A 29 -33.19 21.59 22.19
N TRP A 30 -33.20 21.06 20.97
CA TRP A 30 -32.59 21.72 19.80
C TRP A 30 -33.09 23.15 19.59
N ASP A 31 -34.42 23.36 19.64
CA ASP A 31 -35.03 24.67 19.44
C ASP A 31 -34.73 25.69 20.57
N ALA A 32 -34.44 25.19 21.77
CA ALA A 32 -34.08 26.02 22.91
C ALA A 32 -32.58 26.38 22.93
N LEU A 33 -31.73 25.47 22.43
CA LEU A 33 -30.28 25.70 22.31
C LEU A 33 -29.94 26.57 21.10
N PHE A 34 -30.74 26.51 20.05
CA PHE A 34 -30.53 27.26 18.80
C PHE A 34 -31.79 28.03 18.37
N PRO A 35 -32.18 29.09 19.10
CA PRO A 35 -33.32 29.90 18.68
C PRO A 35 -33.03 30.54 17.31
N PRO A 36 -33.98 30.49 16.35
CA PRO A 36 -33.80 31.10 15.05
C PRO A 36 -33.59 32.60 15.22
N LYS A 37 -32.43 33.09 14.75
CA LYS A 37 -32.06 34.51 14.79
C LYS A 37 -33.14 35.31 14.07
N LYS A 38 -33.86 36.18 14.80
CA LYS A 38 -34.88 37.06 14.22
C LYS A 38 -34.21 37.94 13.17
N VAL A 39 -34.62 37.78 11.92
CA VAL A 39 -34.17 38.61 10.80
C VAL A 39 -34.97 39.91 10.88
N GLU A 40 -34.39 40.94 11.49
CA GLU A 40 -34.91 42.30 11.36
C GLU A 40 -34.67 42.75 9.92
N ALA A 41 -35.74 43.00 9.17
CA ALA A 41 -35.65 43.51 7.81
C ALA A 41 -34.98 44.90 7.84
N PRO A 42 -33.93 45.15 7.03
CA PRO A 42 -33.29 46.46 6.98
C PRO A 42 -34.30 47.50 6.46
N ARG A 43 -34.67 48.46 7.32
CA ARG A 43 -35.37 49.67 6.88
C ARG A 43 -34.35 50.56 6.18
N PHE A 44 -34.33 50.53 4.85
CA PHE A 44 -33.67 51.57 4.08
C PHE A 44 -34.50 52.86 4.20
N PRO A 45 -33.92 53.99 4.66
CA PRO A 45 -34.61 55.27 4.56
C PRO A 45 -34.81 55.58 3.08
N SER A 46 -36.06 55.68 2.64
CA SER A 46 -36.38 56.08 1.27
C SER A 46 -35.97 57.55 1.08
N LEU A 47 -34.91 57.79 0.31
CA LEU A 47 -34.60 59.11 -0.23
C LEU A 47 -35.77 59.56 -1.11
N VAL A 48 -36.46 60.62 -0.70
CA VAL A 48 -37.49 61.28 -1.51
C VAL A 48 -36.75 62.13 -2.54
N PHE A 49 -36.90 61.79 -3.82
CA PHE A 49 -36.34 62.54 -4.93
C PHE A 49 -37.21 63.78 -5.15
N ASP A 50 -36.63 64.98 -4.98
CA ASP A 50 -37.29 66.25 -5.29
C ASP A 50 -37.06 66.59 -6.77
N PRO A 51 -38.09 66.51 -7.64
CA PRO A 51 -37.94 66.74 -9.07
C PRO A 51 -37.69 68.21 -9.45
N ASP A 52 -37.90 69.15 -8.52
CA ASP A 52 -37.74 70.60 -8.77
C ASP A 52 -36.36 71.14 -8.36
N ALA A 53 -35.49 70.31 -7.75
CA ALA A 53 -34.07 70.61 -7.51
C ALA A 53 -33.18 70.39 -8.76
N SER A 54 -33.74 70.54 -9.96
CA SER A 54 -33.13 70.19 -11.24
C SER A 54 -32.15 71.24 -11.78
N SER A 55 -31.37 71.86 -10.90
CA SER A 55 -30.22 72.69 -11.26
C SER A 55 -29.00 72.22 -10.49
N TYR A 56 -28.57 70.99 -10.76
CA TYR A 56 -27.26 70.52 -10.33
C TYR A 56 -26.21 71.49 -10.86
N SER A 57 -25.38 72.02 -9.97
CA SER A 57 -24.26 72.84 -10.40
C SER A 57 -23.33 72.01 -11.30
N PRO A 58 -22.59 72.63 -12.25
CA PRO A 58 -21.63 71.89 -13.06
C PRO A 58 -20.68 71.02 -12.23
N ALA A 59 -20.31 71.47 -11.02
CA ALA A 59 -19.47 70.73 -10.08
C ALA A 59 -20.15 69.45 -9.53
N GLU A 60 -21.44 69.49 -9.20
CA GLU A 60 -22.19 68.32 -8.70
C GLU A 60 -22.44 67.29 -9.81
N THR A 61 -22.71 67.74 -11.03
CA THR A 61 -22.83 66.85 -12.20
C THR A 61 -21.50 66.16 -12.51
N HIS A 62 -20.36 66.88 -12.42
CA HIS A 62 -19.04 66.27 -12.57
C HIS A 62 -18.72 65.26 -11.46
N ALA A 63 -19.09 65.54 -10.20
CA ALA A 63 -18.90 64.59 -9.10
C ALA A 63 -19.75 63.32 -9.27
N MET A 64 -20.99 63.44 -9.74
CA MET A 64 -21.85 62.28 -10.04
C MET A 64 -21.32 61.44 -11.20
N ASP A 65 -20.80 62.07 -12.27
CA ASP A 65 -20.18 61.36 -13.39
C ASP A 65 -18.86 60.67 -12.99
N GLN A 66 -18.12 61.24 -12.05
CA GLN A 66 -16.94 60.59 -11.49
C GLN A 66 -17.33 59.37 -10.64
N LEU A 67 -18.33 59.50 -9.77
CA LEU A 67 -18.81 58.41 -8.92
C LEU A 67 -19.44 57.27 -9.74
N SER A 68 -20.14 57.57 -10.83
CA SER A 68 -20.67 56.53 -11.72
C SER A 68 -19.55 55.75 -12.39
N LYS A 69 -18.49 56.42 -12.86
CA LYS A 69 -17.29 55.79 -13.41
C LYS A 69 -16.53 54.96 -12.39
N GLU A 70 -16.40 55.45 -11.15
CA GLU A 70 -15.77 54.69 -10.05
C GLU A 70 -16.60 53.45 -9.70
N LEU A 71 -17.93 53.55 -9.70
CA LEU A 71 -18.83 52.41 -9.44
C LEU A 71 -18.77 51.39 -10.57
N GLU A 72 -18.73 51.83 -11.83
CA GLU A 72 -18.59 50.96 -13.01
C GLU A 72 -17.24 50.23 -12.98
N ALA A 73 -16.14 50.95 -12.72
CA ALA A 73 -14.81 50.36 -12.56
C ALA A 73 -14.74 49.36 -11.39
N ALA A 74 -15.39 49.66 -10.26
CA ALA A 74 -15.48 48.74 -9.13
C ALA A 74 -16.29 47.49 -9.47
N ARG A 75 -17.40 47.64 -10.19
CA ARG A 75 -18.24 46.53 -10.66
C ARG A 75 -17.44 45.61 -11.59
N ASP A 76 -16.72 46.18 -12.55
CA ASP A 76 -15.93 45.40 -13.50
C ASP A 76 -14.78 44.67 -12.80
N SER A 77 -14.12 45.31 -11.82
CA SER A 77 -13.10 44.65 -11.00
C SER A 77 -13.66 43.49 -10.16
N ILE A 78 -14.89 43.63 -9.64
CA ILE A 78 -15.56 42.54 -8.90
C ILE A 78 -15.89 41.38 -9.84
N LEU A 79 -16.42 41.67 -11.04
CA LEU A 79 -16.74 40.63 -12.03
C LEU A 79 -15.49 39.87 -12.50
N GLU A 80 -14.37 40.58 -12.71
CA GLU A 80 -13.09 39.96 -13.05
C GLU A 80 -12.64 39.01 -11.93
N LYS A 81 -12.65 39.46 -10.67
CA LYS A 81 -12.29 38.63 -9.52
C LYS A 81 -13.22 37.44 -9.33
N GLU A 82 -14.52 37.61 -9.53
CA GLU A 82 -15.49 36.52 -9.46
C GLU A 82 -15.21 35.46 -10.53
N SER A 83 -14.89 35.90 -11.75
CA SER A 83 -14.50 34.99 -12.84
C SER A 83 -13.23 34.20 -12.53
N GLU A 84 -12.22 34.86 -11.95
CA GLU A 84 -10.97 34.22 -11.54
C GLU A 84 -11.19 33.23 -10.39
N LEU A 85 -12.00 33.59 -9.39
CA LEU A 85 -12.34 32.70 -8.28
C LEU A 85 -13.11 31.47 -8.75
N ASN A 86 -14.05 31.63 -9.68
CA ASN A 86 -14.80 30.50 -10.25
C ASN A 86 -13.87 29.55 -11.02
N GLU A 87 -12.91 30.08 -11.78
CA GLU A 87 -11.95 29.24 -12.48
C GLU A 87 -11.03 28.49 -11.50
N ARG A 88 -10.56 29.16 -10.45
CA ARG A 88 -9.78 28.51 -9.38
C ARG A 88 -10.58 27.42 -8.66
N GLU A 89 -11.85 27.67 -8.35
CA GLU A 89 -12.73 26.69 -7.74
C GLU A 89 -12.88 25.44 -8.62
N ARG A 90 -13.07 25.62 -9.93
CA ARG A 90 -13.12 24.50 -10.89
C ARG A 90 -11.83 23.68 -10.91
N ILE A 91 -10.68 24.34 -10.85
CA ILE A 91 -9.37 23.67 -10.80
C ILE A 91 -9.21 22.90 -9.49
N LEU A 92 -9.60 23.48 -8.36
CA LEU A 92 -9.53 22.80 -7.07
C LEU A 92 -10.46 21.59 -7.00
N ASP A 93 -11.68 21.71 -7.54
CA ASP A 93 -12.65 20.63 -7.61
C ASP A 93 -12.16 19.45 -8.47
N SER A 94 -11.52 19.74 -9.61
CA SER A 94 -10.95 18.69 -10.47
C SER A 94 -9.79 18.00 -9.77
N ALA A 95 -8.88 18.77 -9.16
CA ALA A 95 -7.76 18.24 -8.38
C ALA A 95 -8.23 17.39 -7.20
N ALA A 96 -9.28 17.80 -6.48
CA ALA A 96 -9.87 17.04 -5.38
C ALA A 96 -10.43 15.69 -5.86
N ARG A 97 -11.14 15.67 -7.00
CA ARG A 97 -11.65 14.43 -7.59
C ARG A 97 -10.53 13.49 -8.02
N ASP A 98 -9.48 14.02 -8.60
CA ASP A 98 -8.34 13.23 -9.04
C ASP A 98 -7.54 12.67 -7.86
N LEU A 99 -7.40 13.42 -6.76
CA LEU A 99 -6.81 12.93 -5.51
C LEU A 99 -7.64 11.78 -4.91
N VAL A 100 -8.97 11.91 -4.87
CA VAL A 100 -9.85 10.84 -4.38
C VAL A 100 -9.70 9.56 -5.21
N LYS A 101 -9.67 9.70 -6.55
CA LYS A 101 -9.44 8.56 -7.45
C LYS A 101 -8.06 7.94 -7.24
N GLY A 102 -7.02 8.77 -7.14
CA GLY A 102 -5.66 8.32 -6.91
C GLY A 102 -5.52 7.54 -5.59
N ASN A 103 -6.14 8.02 -4.52
CA ASN A 103 -6.15 7.32 -3.23
C ASN A 103 -6.87 5.97 -3.31
N ALA A 104 -8.03 5.92 -3.97
CA ALA A 104 -8.76 4.66 -4.16
C ALA A 104 -7.96 3.63 -4.99
N ASP A 105 -7.26 4.08 -6.02
CA ASP A 105 -6.38 3.22 -6.82
C ASP A 105 -5.16 2.74 -6.04
N LEU A 106 -4.56 3.60 -5.21
CA LEU A 106 -3.46 3.21 -4.32
C LEU A 106 -3.90 2.16 -3.31
N GLU A 107 -5.05 2.34 -2.67
CA GLU A 107 -5.60 1.37 -1.72
C GLU A 107 -5.87 0.02 -2.40
N ARG A 108 -6.44 0.05 -3.62
CA ARG A 108 -6.66 -1.16 -4.42
C ARG A 108 -5.35 -1.88 -4.74
N ARG A 109 -4.32 -1.14 -5.16
CA ARG A 109 -2.98 -1.71 -5.45
C ARG A 109 -2.33 -2.29 -4.20
N GLN A 110 -2.47 -1.63 -3.05
CA GLN A 110 -1.95 -2.14 -1.79
C GLN A 110 -2.60 -3.48 -1.42
N LYS A 111 -3.93 -3.59 -1.52
CA LYS A 111 -4.65 -4.86 -1.27
C LYS A 111 -4.24 -5.96 -2.24
N GLU A 112 -4.05 -5.63 -3.52
CA GLU A 112 -3.60 -6.59 -4.52
C GLU A 112 -2.18 -7.11 -4.20
N LEU A 113 -1.28 -6.22 -3.79
CA LEU A 113 0.07 -6.58 -3.39
C LEU A 113 0.08 -7.43 -2.12
N GLU A 114 -0.71 -7.07 -1.11
CA GLU A 114 -0.85 -7.84 0.13
C GLU A 114 -1.37 -9.25 -0.16
N THR A 115 -2.38 -9.37 -1.03
CA THR A 115 -2.92 -10.67 -1.46
C THR A 115 -1.87 -11.50 -2.19
N LYS A 116 -1.12 -10.88 -3.11
CA LYS A 116 -0.05 -11.57 -3.85
C LYS A 116 1.07 -12.03 -2.92
N ILE A 117 1.54 -11.16 -2.02
CA ILE A 117 2.59 -11.48 -1.05
C ILE A 117 2.14 -12.65 -0.16
N THR A 118 0.93 -12.59 0.38
CA THR A 118 0.38 -13.66 1.21
C THR A 118 0.27 -14.97 0.43
N GLY A 119 -0.19 -14.92 -0.82
CA GLY A 119 -0.25 -16.08 -1.70
C GLY A 119 1.12 -16.67 -2.01
N TYR A 120 2.13 -15.84 -2.28
CA TYR A 120 3.50 -16.28 -2.49
C TYR A 120 4.11 -16.88 -1.23
N MET A 121 3.88 -16.31 -0.06
CA MET A 121 4.39 -16.84 1.21
C MET A 121 3.79 -18.21 1.53
N ALA A 122 2.46 -18.35 1.40
CA ALA A 122 1.79 -19.63 1.63
C ALA A 122 2.25 -20.71 0.63
N GLY A 123 2.37 -20.34 -0.66
CA GLY A 123 2.90 -21.23 -1.68
C GLY A 123 4.36 -21.60 -1.44
N PHE A 124 5.19 -20.65 -1.02
CA PHE A 124 6.60 -20.88 -0.70
C PHE A 124 6.75 -21.87 0.45
N GLU A 125 6.04 -21.68 1.57
CA GLU A 125 6.13 -22.60 2.71
C GLU A 125 5.74 -24.04 2.33
N GLN A 126 4.65 -24.19 1.57
CA GLN A 126 4.19 -25.50 1.09
C GLN A 126 5.21 -26.14 0.14
N VAL A 127 5.75 -25.36 -0.80
CA VAL A 127 6.74 -25.84 -1.77
C VAL A 127 8.03 -26.21 -1.04
N SER A 128 8.57 -25.35 -0.16
CA SER A 128 9.80 -25.61 0.59
C SER A 128 9.68 -26.86 1.47
N ALA A 129 8.57 -27.04 2.19
CA ALA A 129 8.36 -28.22 3.01
C ALA A 129 8.26 -29.51 2.17
N SER A 130 7.68 -29.43 0.97
CA SER A 130 7.63 -30.57 0.05
C SER A 130 8.97 -30.84 -0.64
N GLU A 131 9.71 -29.78 -1.00
CA GLU A 131 11.03 -29.84 -1.63
C GLU A 131 12.04 -30.49 -0.68
N GLU A 132 12.09 -30.07 0.59
CA GLU A 132 12.97 -30.66 1.59
C GLU A 132 12.73 -32.16 1.77
N LYS A 133 11.46 -32.58 1.89
CA LYS A 133 11.10 -34.00 1.99
C LYS A 133 11.52 -34.78 0.74
N ASN A 134 11.33 -34.21 -0.44
CA ASN A 134 11.72 -34.83 -1.70
C ASN A 134 13.24 -34.93 -1.85
N LEU A 135 13.99 -33.88 -1.47
CA LEU A 135 15.45 -33.86 -1.51
C LEU A 135 16.05 -34.89 -0.54
N LYS A 136 15.54 -34.98 0.69
CA LYS A 136 15.96 -36.02 1.65
C LYS A 136 15.72 -37.43 1.12
N LYS A 137 14.55 -37.65 0.50
CA LYS A 137 14.23 -38.95 -0.12
C LYS A 137 15.18 -39.28 -1.28
N LEU A 138 15.46 -38.30 -2.15
CA LEU A 138 16.40 -38.45 -3.25
C LEU A 138 17.82 -38.73 -2.76
N ALA A 139 18.28 -38.02 -1.73
CA ALA A 139 19.56 -38.25 -1.09
C ALA A 139 19.65 -39.68 -0.53
N GLN A 140 18.61 -40.15 0.16
CA GLN A 140 18.55 -41.52 0.64
C GLN A 140 18.58 -42.54 -0.52
N THR A 141 17.87 -42.29 -1.61
CA THR A 141 17.94 -43.13 -2.83
C THR A 141 19.36 -43.16 -3.41
N ILE A 142 20.09 -42.05 -3.39
CA ILE A 142 21.50 -42.00 -3.84
C ILE A 142 22.39 -42.90 -2.99
N VAL A 143 22.18 -42.95 -1.67
CA VAL A 143 22.94 -43.82 -0.75
C VAL A 143 22.55 -45.29 -0.92
N GLU A 144 21.27 -45.58 -1.16
CA GLU A 144 20.77 -46.93 -1.42
C GLU A 144 21.26 -47.49 -2.76
N LEU A 145 21.56 -46.62 -3.72
CA LEU A 145 22.18 -47.00 -4.99
C LEU A 145 23.67 -47.28 -4.81
N SER A 146 24.20 -48.14 -5.68
CA SER A 146 25.67 -48.27 -5.79
C SER A 146 26.30 -46.94 -6.25
N PRO A 147 27.57 -46.66 -5.91
CA PRO A 147 28.26 -45.44 -6.35
C PRO A 147 28.17 -45.20 -7.86
N LYS A 148 28.26 -46.26 -8.67
CA LYS A 148 28.09 -46.19 -10.13
C LYS A 148 26.68 -45.79 -10.57
N GLY A 149 25.65 -46.27 -9.86
CA GLY A 149 24.27 -45.85 -10.07
C GLY A 149 24.05 -44.38 -9.71
N ALA A 150 24.63 -43.93 -8.61
CA ALA A 150 24.60 -42.52 -8.19
C ALA A 150 25.27 -41.60 -9.22
N VAL A 151 26.46 -41.97 -9.73
CA VAL A 151 27.15 -41.22 -10.80
C VAL A 151 26.27 -41.09 -12.05
N THR A 152 25.59 -42.16 -12.46
CA THR A 152 24.70 -42.15 -13.62
C THR A 152 23.56 -41.13 -13.44
N LEU A 153 22.94 -41.11 -12.26
CA LEU A 153 21.91 -40.12 -11.93
C LEU A 153 22.46 -38.69 -11.93
N ILE A 154 23.61 -38.45 -11.30
CA ILE A 154 24.23 -37.12 -11.26
C ILE A 154 24.53 -36.62 -12.67
N LYS A 155 25.09 -37.47 -13.54
CA LYS A 155 25.32 -37.12 -14.95
C LYS A 155 24.03 -36.80 -15.70
N GLN A 156 22.93 -37.51 -15.40
CA GLN A 156 21.63 -37.21 -16.00
C GLN A 156 21.09 -35.84 -15.56
N TYR A 157 21.20 -35.49 -14.28
CA TYR A 157 20.83 -34.15 -13.80
C TYR A 157 21.72 -33.06 -14.40
N ASN A 158 23.02 -33.32 -14.55
CA ASN A 158 23.96 -32.37 -15.17
C ASN A 158 23.64 -32.12 -16.64
N LYS A 159 23.26 -33.16 -17.41
CA LYS A 159 22.79 -33.01 -18.80
C LYS A 159 21.57 -32.07 -18.94
N GLY A 160 20.77 -31.96 -17.88
CA GLY A 160 19.65 -31.02 -17.80
C GLY A 160 20.03 -29.61 -17.32
N ASN A 161 21.31 -29.30 -17.15
CA ASN A 161 21.83 -28.08 -16.53
C ASN A 161 21.29 -27.85 -15.10
N LYS A 162 21.09 -28.92 -14.33
CA LYS A 162 20.52 -28.87 -12.97
C LYS A 162 21.57 -29.08 -11.87
N ILE A 163 22.70 -28.39 -11.96
CA ILE A 163 23.79 -28.52 -10.98
C ILE A 163 23.34 -28.16 -9.56
N ASP A 164 22.48 -27.14 -9.41
CA ASP A 164 21.98 -26.72 -8.10
C ASP A 164 21.14 -27.80 -7.42
N GLN A 165 20.40 -28.60 -8.19
CA GLN A 165 19.64 -29.73 -7.66
C GLN A 165 20.56 -30.86 -7.21
N ILE A 166 21.66 -31.10 -7.92
CA ILE A 166 22.69 -32.06 -7.51
C ILE A 166 23.28 -31.64 -6.16
N VAL A 167 23.70 -30.39 -6.04
CA VAL A 167 24.27 -29.83 -4.81
C VAL A 167 23.26 -29.95 -3.65
N LYS A 168 22.00 -29.54 -3.86
CA LYS A 168 20.92 -29.65 -2.85
C LYS A 168 20.66 -31.09 -2.39
N MET A 169 20.77 -32.08 -3.28
CA MET A 169 20.61 -33.48 -2.88
C MET A 169 21.82 -33.97 -2.06
N LEU A 170 23.03 -33.63 -2.50
CA LEU A 170 24.27 -34.04 -1.84
C LEU A 170 24.50 -33.34 -0.50
N GLU A 171 23.90 -32.16 -0.27
CA GLU A 171 23.93 -31.46 1.02
C GLU A 171 23.40 -32.32 2.18
N TYR A 172 22.43 -33.19 1.91
CA TYR A 172 21.88 -34.10 2.92
C TYR A 172 22.73 -35.35 3.18
N LEU A 173 23.84 -35.52 2.44
CA LEU A 173 24.75 -36.65 2.58
C LEU A 173 25.99 -36.28 3.39
N LYS A 174 26.54 -37.25 4.10
CA LYS A 174 27.81 -37.08 4.83
C LYS A 174 28.98 -37.09 3.85
N PRO A 175 30.10 -36.41 4.15
CA PRO A 175 31.30 -36.44 3.30
C PRO A 175 31.78 -37.85 2.95
N GLY A 176 31.65 -38.81 3.89
CA GLY A 176 32.01 -40.22 3.66
C GLY A 176 31.07 -40.98 2.71
N GLU A 177 29.84 -40.50 2.50
CA GLU A 177 28.88 -41.07 1.54
C GLU A 177 29.08 -40.45 0.15
N ILE A 178 29.55 -39.21 0.09
CA ILE A 178 29.83 -38.47 -1.15
C ILE A 178 31.14 -38.94 -1.79
N ALA A 179 32.19 -39.18 -0.98
CA ALA A 179 33.52 -39.51 -1.48
C ALA A 179 33.56 -40.72 -2.45
N PRO A 180 32.90 -41.87 -2.16
CA PRO A 180 32.85 -43.00 -3.09
C PRO A 180 32.18 -42.69 -4.43
N ILE A 181 31.24 -41.74 -4.46
CA ILE A 181 30.55 -41.31 -5.68
C ILE A 181 31.50 -40.47 -6.55
N PHE A 182 32.25 -39.55 -5.93
CA PHE A 182 33.24 -38.74 -6.64
C PHE A 182 34.41 -39.59 -7.12
N ASP A 183 34.90 -40.53 -6.32
CA ASP A 183 35.94 -41.48 -6.72
C ASP A 183 35.49 -42.29 -7.94
N GLU A 184 34.24 -42.78 -7.96
CA GLU A 184 33.69 -43.50 -9.10
C GLU A 184 33.55 -42.59 -10.34
N MET A 185 33.18 -41.32 -10.15
CA MET A 185 33.05 -40.35 -11.24
C MET A 185 34.40 -40.01 -11.88
N MET A 186 35.47 -39.94 -11.07
CA MET A 186 36.83 -39.67 -11.52
C MET A 186 37.50 -40.86 -12.22
N LYS A 187 36.99 -42.08 -12.05
CA LYS A 187 37.52 -43.28 -12.75
C LYS A 187 37.25 -43.28 -14.26
N GLU A 188 36.27 -42.52 -14.74
CA GLU A 188 35.90 -42.50 -16.16
C GLU A 188 36.90 -41.72 -17.04
N ASP A 189 37.91 -41.05 -16.43
CA ASP A 189 38.99 -40.32 -17.09
C ASP A 189 38.50 -39.35 -18.20
N ASP A 190 37.40 -38.64 -17.91
CA ASP A 190 36.84 -37.63 -18.80
C ASP A 190 36.83 -36.23 -18.16
N ASP A 191 37.24 -35.22 -18.95
CA ASP A 191 37.34 -33.82 -18.52
C ASP A 191 36.02 -33.26 -17.98
N ALA A 192 34.88 -33.76 -18.48
CA ALA A 192 33.57 -33.26 -18.10
C ALA A 192 33.16 -33.74 -16.69
N SER A 193 33.43 -35.01 -16.36
CA SER A 193 33.26 -35.57 -15.02
C SER A 193 34.16 -34.89 -14.01
N THR A 194 35.42 -34.63 -14.39
CA THR A 194 36.39 -33.96 -13.51
C THR A 194 35.93 -32.55 -13.14
N LYS A 195 35.53 -31.76 -14.15
CA LYS A 195 34.96 -30.41 -13.93
C LYS A 195 33.67 -30.45 -13.12
N LEU A 196 32.80 -31.42 -13.37
CA LEU A 196 31.55 -31.55 -12.62
C LEU A 196 31.80 -31.81 -11.13
N VAL A 197 32.74 -32.68 -10.78
CA VAL A 197 33.09 -32.92 -9.37
C VAL A 197 33.71 -31.67 -8.74
N GLU A 198 34.58 -30.95 -9.46
CA GLU A 198 35.17 -29.68 -9.00
C GLU A 198 34.07 -28.65 -8.68
N ASP A 199 33.16 -28.40 -9.64
CA ASP A 199 32.06 -27.45 -9.50
C ASP A 199 31.14 -27.82 -8.32
N ILE A 200 30.79 -29.10 -8.18
CA ILE A 200 29.95 -29.58 -7.07
C ILE A 200 30.69 -29.40 -5.74
N THR A 201 31.98 -29.75 -5.68
CA THR A 201 32.78 -29.68 -4.45
C THR A 201 32.96 -28.24 -3.99
N GLU A 202 33.21 -27.30 -4.90
CA GLU A 202 33.30 -25.87 -4.57
C GLU A 202 31.98 -25.37 -3.99
N ARG A 203 30.85 -25.70 -4.61
CA ARG A 203 29.52 -25.28 -4.15
C ARG A 203 29.14 -25.90 -2.80
N LEU A 204 29.38 -27.19 -2.61
CA LEU A 204 29.17 -27.85 -1.32
C LEU A 204 30.05 -27.26 -0.23
N ARG A 205 31.31 -26.95 -0.55
CA ARG A 205 32.22 -26.29 0.40
C ARG A 205 31.69 -24.93 0.83
N LEU A 206 31.13 -24.13 -0.08
CA LEU A 206 30.52 -22.84 0.28
C LEU A 206 29.34 -23.02 1.25
N LEU A 207 28.46 -23.99 0.98
CA LEU A 207 27.32 -24.29 1.86
C LEU A 207 27.76 -24.77 3.25
N PHE A 208 28.73 -25.68 3.33
CA PHE A 208 29.22 -26.20 4.62
C PHE A 208 30.14 -25.23 5.38
N ARG A 209 30.66 -24.17 4.73
CA ARG A 209 31.51 -23.15 5.35
C ARG A 209 30.73 -22.08 6.11
N ASP A 210 29.41 -21.99 5.92
CA ASP A 210 28.53 -21.05 6.65
C ASP A 210 27.55 -21.79 7.58
N PRO A 211 27.96 -22.29 8.77
CA PRO A 211 27.06 -22.99 9.68
C PRO A 211 26.11 -22.04 10.46
N THR A 212 26.03 -20.74 10.14
CA THR A 212 25.40 -19.72 11.00
C THR A 212 24.44 -18.78 10.27
N ALA A 213 23.55 -19.28 9.43
CA ALA A 213 22.45 -18.49 8.86
C ALA A 213 21.08 -19.18 8.93
N GLY A 214 20.88 -20.14 9.84
CA GLY A 214 19.65 -20.94 9.92
C GLY A 214 19.17 -21.33 11.31
N ASN A 215 19.60 -20.63 12.37
CA ASN A 215 18.99 -20.73 13.70
C ASN A 215 18.65 -19.33 14.20
N ASN A 216 17.47 -18.84 13.80
CA ASN A 216 16.63 -17.84 14.51
C ASN A 216 15.22 -17.91 13.93
#